data_AF-A0A327KG63-F1
#
_entry.id   AF-A0A327KG63-F1
#
_cell.length_a   1.000
_cell.length_b   1.000
_cell.length_c   1.000
_cell.angle_alpha   90.00
_cell.angle_beta   90.00
_cell.angle_gamma   90.00
#
_symmetry.space_group_name_H-M   'P 1'
#
loop_
_entity.id
_entity.type
_entity.pdbx_description
1 polymer ?
#
loop_
_entity_poly.entity_id
_entity_poly.type
_entity_poly.pdbx_seq_one_letter_code
_entity_poly.pdbx_strand_id
1 'polypeptide(L)'
;MSGVAIADRGRLIWFAMRRGLAHVAGRLVVLRPLAALRLTGRGERIAIAPQSLRTADPTRASEIYAGRFALAGKIVICDGRSPFEMEPPSPDWAASLLGFRWLRHLRSAETAGVPRGSARALVEDWIALQGGWHPVAWRPEILARRVISWLTQASLILADADMRFYRRFLRSLTRQVRFLRWTAADAQDGVPRLQAHIAITYAALCMTGQARHLRRAVRRLSAELDRQILADGGHVGRNPGALIELLADLLPLAQAFTACNIAPPPALLNAIDRMMPMLRFFRHADKTFALFNGMGPTAQDLLATILAYDDARGAPVANATHSGYQRIEARQTVVLMDTGTPPPLSLSADAHAGCLAFELSSRQQRIVVNCGLPATGKGNWRHLARSTAAHSTVTFNQTSSCVFHDTRLMRRVFGTLVADGPRRVVIARDADDHAEQVRASHDGYADRFGVIHQRTVTLSADGRRLEGEDIFLPARGEALPPKLPDEFAVRFHLHPAIRATRVQDGHGVMLTLPTKEVWSFQSHEDRVDIEESVFLGGRTGPLRTIQLVIHGRARKAPRIEWTFALTAEPAPATASARPGREQTTLPR
;
A
#
# COMPACT_ATOMS: atom_id res chain seq x y z
N MET A 1 -10.52 -18.55 31.31
CA MET A 1 -11.14 -17.35 30.72
C MET A 1 -11.37 -16.31 31.83
N SER A 2 -10.45 -15.38 32.07
CA SER A 2 -10.66 -14.20 32.96
C SER A 2 -9.32 -13.45 33.09
N GLY A 3 -9.33 -12.11 32.98
CA GLY A 3 -8.14 -11.25 33.09
C GLY A 3 -7.78 -10.53 31.79
N VAL A 4 -7.28 -11.26 30.78
CA VAL A 4 -6.72 -10.66 29.54
C VAL A 4 -7.80 -10.09 28.62
N ALA A 5 -8.95 -10.75 28.49
CA ALA A 5 -10.09 -10.25 27.71
C ALA A 5 -10.71 -8.95 28.28
N ILE A 6 -10.46 -8.63 29.55
CA ILE A 6 -10.95 -7.42 30.23
C ILE A 6 -10.02 -6.24 29.92
N ALA A 7 -8.69 -6.47 29.90
CA ALA A 7 -7.71 -5.44 29.57
C ALA A 7 -7.81 -4.98 28.11
N ASP A 8 -8.00 -5.91 27.16
CA ASP A 8 -8.18 -5.57 25.74
C ASP A 8 -9.54 -4.92 25.46
N ARG A 9 -10.61 -5.34 26.16
CA ARG A 9 -11.89 -4.60 26.15
C ARG A 9 -11.75 -3.20 26.74
N GLY A 10 -10.97 -3.03 27.82
CA GLY A 10 -10.70 -1.72 28.43
C GLY A 10 -9.92 -0.79 27.50
N ARG A 11 -8.89 -1.30 26.82
CA ARG A 11 -8.14 -0.56 25.79
C ARG A 11 -9.02 -0.20 24.58
N LEU A 12 -9.87 -1.11 24.14
CA LEU A 12 -10.81 -0.89 23.04
C LEU A 12 -11.89 0.12 23.41
N ILE A 13 -12.47 0.03 24.61
CA ILE A 13 -13.46 0.98 25.13
C ILE A 13 -12.80 2.34 25.30
N TRP A 14 -11.59 2.42 25.84
CA TRP A 14 -10.84 3.67 25.97
C TRP A 14 -10.48 4.27 24.60
N PHE A 15 -10.06 3.46 23.63
CA PHE A 15 -9.79 3.90 22.26
C PHE A 15 -11.08 4.40 21.58
N ALA A 16 -12.17 3.65 21.69
CA ALA A 16 -13.47 4.01 21.15
C ALA A 16 -14.07 5.25 21.86
N MET A 17 -13.88 5.41 23.17
CA MET A 17 -14.30 6.58 23.93
C MET A 17 -13.45 7.78 23.57
N ARG A 18 -12.11 7.70 23.59
CA ARG A 18 -11.22 8.82 23.26
C ARG A 18 -11.40 9.28 21.82
N ARG A 19 -11.61 8.34 20.89
CA ARG A 19 -11.79 8.64 19.47
C ARG A 19 -13.24 8.97 19.11
N GLY A 20 -14.22 8.40 19.82
CA GLY A 20 -15.62 8.80 19.79
C GLY A 20 -15.80 10.21 20.35
N LEU A 21 -15.11 10.54 21.44
CA LEU A 21 -14.98 11.90 21.97
C LEU A 21 -14.22 12.79 21.00
N ALA A 22 -13.19 12.34 20.28
CA ALA A 22 -12.55 13.14 19.22
C ALA A 22 -13.44 13.32 17.98
N HIS A 23 -14.30 12.34 17.65
CA HIS A 23 -15.23 12.42 16.53
C HIS A 23 -16.46 13.29 16.87
N VAL A 24 -16.95 13.20 18.10
CA VAL A 24 -17.99 14.04 18.68
C VAL A 24 -17.45 15.44 18.99
N ALA A 25 -16.22 15.57 19.50
CA ALA A 25 -15.52 16.84 19.64
C ALA A 25 -15.20 17.43 18.27
N GLY A 26 -14.90 16.62 17.25
CA GLY A 26 -14.84 17.08 15.86
C GLY A 26 -16.18 17.64 15.41
N ARG A 27 -17.29 16.98 15.74
CA ARG A 27 -18.67 17.49 15.52
C ARG A 27 -19.06 18.69 16.40
N LEU A 28 -18.50 18.84 17.60
CA LEU A 28 -18.77 19.96 18.52
C LEU A 28 -17.83 21.15 18.28
N VAL A 29 -16.61 20.92 17.78
CA VAL A 29 -15.71 21.92 17.18
C VAL A 29 -16.33 22.45 15.89
N VAL A 30 -17.08 21.61 15.18
CA VAL A 30 -17.96 21.99 14.04
C VAL A 30 -19.18 22.83 14.48
N LEU A 31 -19.55 22.81 15.77
CA LEU A 31 -20.61 23.65 16.36
C LEU A 31 -20.10 24.98 16.94
N ARG A 32 -18.78 25.23 17.00
CA ARG A 32 -18.26 26.59 17.21
C ARG A 32 -18.45 27.38 15.91
N PRO A 33 -18.97 28.63 15.98
CA PRO A 33 -19.41 29.31 14.78
C PRO A 33 -18.21 29.53 13.86
N LEU A 34 -18.37 29.06 12.62
CA LEU A 34 -17.53 29.35 11.45
C LEU A 34 -17.24 30.87 11.27
N ALA A 35 -17.87 31.73 12.06
CA ALA A 35 -17.54 33.15 12.24
C ALA A 35 -16.05 33.40 12.54
N ALA A 36 -15.37 32.56 13.33
CA ALA A 36 -13.93 32.70 13.59
C ALA A 36 -13.04 32.37 12.36
N LEU A 37 -13.59 31.71 11.35
CA LEU A 37 -12.94 31.46 10.05
C LEU A 37 -13.15 32.60 9.04
N ARG A 38 -13.96 33.63 9.36
CA ARG A 38 -14.24 34.79 8.47
C ARG A 38 -13.13 35.85 8.43
N LEU A 39 -12.14 35.80 9.32
CA LEU A 39 -10.96 36.66 9.24
C LEU A 39 -10.11 36.26 8.02
N THR A 40 -10.25 37.01 6.93
CA THR A 40 -9.41 36.87 5.73
C THR A 40 -8.06 37.53 5.99
N GLY A 41 -6.97 36.82 5.68
CA GLY A 41 -5.69 37.49 5.51
C GLY A 41 -5.80 38.35 4.25
N ARG A 42 -5.67 39.68 4.38
CA ARG A 42 -5.51 40.55 3.20
C ARG A 42 -4.16 40.21 2.55
N GLY A 43 -4.16 39.92 1.25
CA GLY A 43 -2.93 39.78 0.46
C GLY A 43 -2.32 38.39 0.31
N GLU A 44 -3.02 37.30 0.71
CA GLU A 44 -2.56 35.95 0.38
C GLU A 44 -2.61 35.72 -1.14
N ARG A 45 -1.57 35.06 -1.69
CA ARG A 45 -1.36 34.70 -3.09
C ARG A 45 -0.62 33.36 -3.14
N ILE A 46 -0.69 32.64 -4.26
CA ILE A 46 0.19 31.50 -4.50
C ILE A 46 1.53 32.02 -5.02
N ALA A 47 2.60 31.77 -4.25
CA ALA A 47 3.96 32.17 -4.58
C ALA A 47 4.64 31.15 -5.50
N ILE A 48 4.48 29.86 -5.20
CA ILE A 48 5.01 28.76 -6.00
C ILE A 48 3.96 27.66 -6.15
N ALA A 49 3.98 26.97 -7.30
CA ALA A 49 3.18 25.77 -7.55
C ALA A 49 4.14 24.57 -7.63
N PRO A 50 4.14 23.66 -6.63
CA PRO A 50 5.00 22.49 -6.66
C PRO A 50 4.63 21.55 -7.80
N GLN A 51 5.62 20.82 -8.32
CA GLN A 51 5.35 19.79 -9.30
C GLN A 51 4.59 18.59 -8.70
N SER A 52 3.88 17.86 -9.55
CA SER A 52 3.22 16.60 -9.18
C SER A 52 3.92 15.45 -9.88
N LEU A 53 4.44 14.47 -9.12
CA LEU A 53 5.03 13.25 -9.69
C LEU A 53 3.99 12.27 -10.22
N ARG A 54 2.71 12.46 -9.86
CA ARG A 54 1.64 11.56 -10.31
C ARG A 54 1.36 11.78 -11.79
N THR A 55 1.51 10.72 -12.58
CA THR A 55 1.28 10.70 -14.02
C THR A 55 -0.17 11.12 -14.35
N ALA A 56 -0.28 12.00 -15.35
CA ALA A 56 -1.53 12.36 -15.97
C ALA A 56 -1.97 11.26 -16.95
N ASP A 57 -3.26 11.22 -17.25
CA ASP A 57 -3.85 10.17 -18.10
C ASP A 57 -4.88 10.86 -19.00
N PRO A 58 -4.60 10.97 -20.31
CA PRO A 58 -5.47 11.69 -21.23
C PRO A 58 -6.83 11.00 -21.40
N THR A 59 -6.90 9.67 -21.27
CA THR A 59 -8.18 8.95 -21.37
C THR A 59 -9.10 9.34 -20.22
N ARG A 60 -8.59 9.41 -18.99
CA ARG A 60 -9.35 9.92 -17.84
C ARG A 60 -9.79 11.37 -18.01
N ALA A 61 -8.97 12.19 -18.67
CA ALA A 61 -9.33 13.56 -18.96
C ALA A 61 -10.55 13.61 -19.88
N SER A 62 -10.51 12.87 -21.01
CA SER A 62 -11.62 12.76 -21.96
C SER A 62 -12.91 12.27 -21.31
N GLU A 63 -12.84 11.29 -20.41
CA GLU A 63 -14.02 10.85 -19.64
C GLU A 63 -14.62 11.98 -18.80
N ILE A 64 -13.79 12.74 -18.08
CA ILE A 64 -14.24 13.85 -17.24
C ILE A 64 -14.90 14.96 -18.09
N TYR A 65 -14.33 15.29 -19.25
CA TYR A 65 -14.94 16.25 -20.18
C TYR A 65 -16.28 15.77 -20.72
N ALA A 66 -16.45 14.46 -20.92
CA ALA A 66 -17.71 13.84 -21.29
C ALA A 66 -18.70 13.70 -20.10
N GLY A 67 -18.39 14.29 -18.93
CA GLY A 67 -19.22 14.21 -17.73
C GLY A 67 -19.21 12.84 -17.05
N ARG A 68 -18.22 11.98 -17.36
CA ARG A 68 -18.07 10.63 -16.81
C ARG A 68 -16.94 10.59 -15.78
N PHE A 69 -17.29 10.29 -14.52
CA PHE A 69 -16.33 10.26 -13.41
C PHE A 69 -16.07 8.81 -12.95
N ALA A 70 -15.03 8.20 -13.53
CA ALA A 70 -14.54 6.86 -13.18
C ALA A 70 -13.57 6.90 -11.98
N LEU A 71 -14.12 6.83 -10.77
CA LEU A 71 -13.39 6.94 -9.51
C LEU A 71 -13.65 5.72 -8.62
N ALA A 72 -12.64 5.26 -7.87
CA ALA A 72 -12.77 4.12 -6.95
C ALA A 72 -13.51 2.88 -7.52
N GLY A 73 -13.36 2.59 -8.82
CA GLY A 73 -14.00 1.45 -9.50
C GLY A 73 -15.48 1.61 -9.84
N LYS A 74 -16.05 2.81 -9.69
CA LYS A 74 -17.42 3.14 -10.06
C LYS A 74 -17.44 4.32 -11.02
N ILE A 75 -18.43 4.35 -11.90
CA ILE A 75 -18.61 5.42 -12.89
C ILE A 75 -19.91 6.13 -12.55
N VAL A 76 -19.86 7.47 -12.50
CA VAL A 76 -21.04 8.33 -12.43
C VAL A 76 -21.06 9.16 -13.72
N ILE A 77 -22.21 9.19 -14.38
CA ILE A 77 -22.46 10.02 -15.55
C ILE A 77 -23.30 11.21 -15.06
N CYS A 78 -22.85 12.43 -15.35
CA CYS A 78 -23.46 13.63 -14.77
C CYS A 78 -24.46 14.32 -15.71
N ASP A 79 -24.55 13.91 -16.99
CA ASP A 79 -25.51 14.43 -17.99
C ASP A 79 -25.61 15.97 -18.02
N GLY A 80 -24.46 16.65 -17.99
CA GLY A 80 -24.37 18.12 -18.00
C GLY A 80 -24.49 18.79 -16.62
N ARG A 81 -24.83 18.05 -15.57
CA ARG A 81 -24.80 18.53 -14.18
C ARG A 81 -23.41 18.47 -13.59
N SER A 82 -23.20 19.21 -12.49
CA SER A 82 -21.95 19.15 -11.76
C SER A 82 -21.81 17.79 -11.04
N PRO A 83 -20.62 17.15 -11.03
CA PRO A 83 -20.39 15.90 -10.29
C PRO A 83 -20.62 16.06 -8.78
N PHE A 84 -20.60 17.30 -8.26
CA PHE A 84 -20.84 17.60 -6.84
C PHE A 84 -22.33 17.66 -6.48
N GLU A 85 -23.24 17.61 -7.45
CA GLU A 85 -24.68 17.46 -7.20
C GLU A 85 -25.11 15.99 -7.19
N MET A 86 -24.28 15.10 -7.73
CA MET A 86 -24.60 13.70 -7.89
C MET A 86 -24.51 12.97 -6.55
N GLU A 87 -25.45 12.07 -6.30
CA GLU A 87 -25.36 11.18 -5.15
C GLU A 87 -24.18 10.19 -5.35
N PRO A 88 -23.20 10.17 -4.43
CA PRO A 88 -22.03 9.34 -4.62
C PRO A 88 -22.38 7.85 -4.44
N PRO A 89 -22.00 6.97 -5.39
CA PRO A 89 -22.37 5.56 -5.33
C PRO A 89 -21.60 4.78 -4.24
N SER A 90 -20.53 5.35 -3.66
CA SER A 90 -19.86 4.81 -2.47
C SER A 90 -19.07 5.89 -1.72
N PRO A 91 -18.75 5.65 -0.43
CA PRO A 91 -17.85 6.53 0.33
C PRO A 91 -16.48 6.72 -0.31
N ASP A 92 -15.89 5.66 -0.88
CA ASP A 92 -14.57 5.72 -1.54
C ASP A 92 -14.61 6.53 -2.84
N TRP A 93 -15.73 6.47 -3.58
CA TRP A 93 -15.96 7.30 -4.76
C TRP A 93 -16.07 8.77 -4.35
N ALA A 94 -16.85 9.08 -3.31
CA ALA A 94 -16.96 10.43 -2.76
C ALA A 94 -15.60 10.98 -2.31
N ALA A 95 -14.82 10.18 -1.56
CA ALA A 95 -13.49 10.57 -1.12
C ALA A 95 -12.54 10.84 -2.29
N SER A 96 -12.62 10.04 -3.35
CA SER A 96 -11.82 10.22 -4.57
C SER A 96 -12.19 11.49 -5.33
N LEU A 97 -13.49 11.81 -5.45
CA LEU A 97 -13.97 13.04 -6.07
C LEU A 97 -13.50 14.26 -5.28
N LEU A 98 -13.79 14.25 -3.97
CA LEU A 98 -13.56 15.38 -3.06
C LEU A 98 -12.08 15.59 -2.69
N GLY A 99 -11.21 14.63 -3.00
CA GLY A 99 -9.75 14.76 -2.87
C GLY A 99 -9.07 15.42 -4.08
N PHE A 100 -9.78 15.60 -5.20
CA PHE A 100 -9.30 16.31 -6.41
C PHE A 100 -8.02 15.75 -7.05
N ARG A 101 -7.59 14.52 -6.71
CA ARG A 101 -6.42 13.90 -7.36
C ARG A 101 -6.57 13.85 -8.89
N TRP A 102 -7.80 13.69 -9.36
CA TRP A 102 -8.14 13.58 -10.77
C TRP A 102 -7.85 14.86 -11.58
N LEU A 103 -7.70 16.03 -10.95
CA LEU A 103 -7.39 17.30 -11.66
C LEU A 103 -6.13 17.19 -12.53
N ARG A 104 -5.13 16.42 -12.08
CA ARG A 104 -3.88 16.24 -12.82
C ARG A 104 -4.07 15.70 -14.24
N HIS A 105 -5.13 14.91 -14.46
CA HIS A 105 -5.43 14.34 -15.77
C HIS A 105 -5.85 15.42 -16.77
N LEU A 106 -6.50 16.50 -16.31
CA LEU A 106 -6.94 17.58 -17.20
C LEU A 106 -5.76 18.34 -17.82
N ARG A 107 -4.58 18.32 -17.18
CA ARG A 107 -3.34 18.90 -17.74
C ARG A 107 -2.93 18.25 -19.06
N SER A 108 -3.09 16.93 -19.21
CA SER A 108 -2.71 16.23 -20.44
C SER A 108 -3.63 16.53 -21.62
N ALA A 109 -4.86 16.99 -21.37
CA ALA A 109 -5.80 17.37 -22.42
C ALA A 109 -5.60 18.81 -22.92
N GLU A 110 -4.93 19.67 -22.14
CA GLU A 110 -4.56 21.02 -22.59
C GLU A 110 -3.64 20.99 -23.80
N THR A 111 -2.75 20.00 -23.87
CA THR A 111 -1.87 19.77 -25.03
C THR A 111 -2.66 19.34 -26.28
N ALA A 112 -3.90 18.87 -26.13
CA ALA A 112 -4.76 18.39 -27.21
C ALA A 112 -5.84 19.41 -27.65
N GLY A 113 -5.72 20.69 -27.26
CA GLY A 113 -6.61 21.76 -27.73
C GLY A 113 -7.96 21.88 -27.01
N VAL A 114 -8.15 21.18 -25.89
CA VAL A 114 -9.39 21.26 -25.08
C VAL A 114 -9.38 22.54 -24.20
N PRO A 115 -10.51 23.24 -24.00
CA PRO A 115 -10.54 24.52 -23.30
C PRO A 115 -10.06 24.45 -21.83
N ARG A 116 -9.10 25.32 -21.47
CA ARG A 116 -8.53 25.49 -20.11
C ARG A 116 -9.57 25.74 -19.00
N GLY A 117 -10.76 26.23 -19.38
CA GLY A 117 -11.83 26.61 -18.46
C GLY A 117 -12.47 25.46 -17.68
N SER A 118 -12.38 24.20 -18.13
CA SER A 118 -13.14 23.11 -17.51
C SER A 118 -12.62 22.71 -16.12
N ALA A 119 -11.30 22.72 -15.90
CA ALA A 119 -10.73 22.44 -14.57
C ALA A 119 -11.15 23.53 -13.56
N ARG A 120 -11.16 24.79 -14.02
CA ARG A 120 -11.62 25.94 -13.24
C ARG A 120 -13.10 25.83 -12.89
N ALA A 121 -13.94 25.51 -13.87
CA ALA A 121 -15.38 25.34 -13.67
C ALA A 121 -15.69 24.29 -12.60
N LEU A 122 -15.04 23.13 -12.64
CA LEU A 122 -15.26 22.09 -11.62
C LEU A 122 -14.80 22.52 -10.21
N VAL A 123 -13.69 23.25 -10.11
CA VAL A 123 -13.28 23.84 -8.82
C VAL A 123 -14.28 24.90 -8.35
N GLU A 124 -14.80 25.70 -9.28
CA GLU A 124 -15.79 26.73 -9.00
C GLU A 124 -17.10 26.15 -8.48
N ASP A 125 -17.62 25.11 -9.15
CA ASP A 125 -18.80 24.36 -8.75
C ASP A 125 -18.64 23.81 -7.33
N TRP A 126 -17.50 23.19 -7.04
CA TRP A 126 -17.25 22.69 -5.69
C TRP A 126 -17.25 23.81 -4.66
N ILE A 127 -16.62 24.95 -4.94
CA ILE A 127 -16.60 26.10 -4.03
C ILE A 127 -18.03 26.60 -3.78
N ALA A 128 -18.87 26.65 -4.82
CA ALA A 128 -20.24 27.13 -4.74
C ALA A 128 -21.17 26.15 -4.01
N LEU A 129 -21.12 24.87 -4.37
CA LEU A 129 -22.06 23.85 -3.89
C LEU A 129 -21.67 23.25 -2.54
N GLN A 130 -20.38 22.96 -2.33
CA GLN A 130 -19.90 22.18 -1.18
C GLN A 130 -18.74 22.84 -0.41
N GLY A 131 -18.24 23.99 -0.88
CA GLY A 131 -17.16 24.74 -0.24
C GLY A 131 -17.54 25.33 1.11
N GLY A 132 -18.84 25.40 1.40
CA GLY A 132 -19.43 25.72 2.70
C GLY A 132 -19.11 24.66 3.76
N TRP A 133 -19.77 23.51 3.67
CA TRP A 133 -19.58 22.38 4.57
C TRP A 133 -20.02 21.09 3.86
N HIS A 134 -19.29 20.01 4.11
CA HIS A 134 -19.67 18.68 3.63
C HIS A 134 -19.01 17.63 4.54
N PRO A 135 -19.77 16.67 5.11
CA PRO A 135 -19.27 15.76 6.15
C PRO A 135 -18.06 14.93 5.70
N VAL A 136 -18.04 14.51 4.43
CA VAL A 136 -16.91 13.77 3.85
C VAL A 136 -15.78 14.71 3.41
N ALA A 137 -16.06 15.80 2.67
CA ALA A 137 -15.02 16.67 2.11
C ALA A 137 -14.11 17.34 3.15
N TRP A 138 -14.62 17.54 4.38
CA TRP A 138 -13.90 18.18 5.47
C TRP A 138 -13.23 17.19 6.44
N ARG A 139 -13.28 15.87 6.14
CA ARG A 139 -12.41 14.90 6.83
C ARG A 139 -10.94 15.25 6.58
N PRO A 140 -10.06 15.27 7.60
CA PRO A 140 -8.69 15.74 7.47
C PRO A 140 -7.90 15.10 6.31
N GLU A 141 -8.08 13.81 6.07
CA GLU A 141 -7.39 13.06 5.03
C GLU A 141 -7.83 13.43 3.61
N ILE A 142 -9.12 13.71 3.42
CA ILE A 142 -9.66 14.16 2.13
C ILE A 142 -9.30 15.63 1.89
N LEU A 143 -9.40 16.44 2.94
CA LEU A 143 -9.03 17.85 2.93
C LEU A 143 -7.53 18.04 2.63
N ALA A 144 -6.65 17.28 3.30
CA ALA A 144 -5.22 17.28 3.05
C ALA A 144 -4.90 16.97 1.59
N ARG A 145 -5.55 15.92 1.06
CA ARG A 145 -5.38 15.54 -0.34
C ARG A 145 -5.87 16.63 -1.29
N ARG A 146 -7.00 17.27 -1.00
CA ARG A 146 -7.52 18.38 -1.82
C ARG A 146 -6.58 19.58 -1.80
N VAL A 147 -6.03 19.95 -0.64
CA VAL A 147 -5.05 21.05 -0.52
C VAL A 147 -3.80 20.76 -1.35
N ILE A 148 -3.22 19.55 -1.27
CA ILE A 148 -2.06 19.16 -2.08
C ILE A 148 -2.41 19.19 -3.58
N SER A 149 -3.56 18.65 -3.97
CA SER A 149 -4.00 18.65 -5.36
C SER A 149 -4.19 20.09 -5.88
N TRP A 150 -4.81 20.97 -5.11
CA TRP A 150 -5.03 22.36 -5.53
C TRP A 150 -3.73 23.16 -5.65
N LEU A 151 -2.78 22.96 -4.73
CA LEU A 151 -1.48 23.64 -4.80
C LEU A 151 -0.62 23.14 -5.96
N THR A 152 -0.55 21.82 -6.18
CA THR A 152 0.23 21.23 -7.29
C THR A 152 -0.39 21.44 -8.67
N GLN A 153 -1.70 21.67 -8.72
CA GLN A 153 -2.45 22.00 -9.94
C GLN A 153 -2.79 23.49 -10.02
N ALA A 154 -2.17 24.36 -9.22
CA ALA A 154 -2.50 25.78 -9.19
C ALA A 154 -2.33 26.45 -10.55
N SER A 155 -1.28 26.13 -11.30
CA SER A 155 -1.06 26.66 -12.65
C SER A 155 -2.18 26.29 -13.62
N LEU A 156 -2.72 25.07 -13.53
CA LEU A 156 -3.86 24.60 -14.33
C LEU A 156 -5.16 25.33 -13.93
N ILE A 157 -5.42 25.46 -12.62
CA ILE A 157 -6.67 26.06 -12.11
C ILE A 157 -6.70 27.57 -12.37
N LEU A 158 -5.55 28.24 -12.28
CA LEU A 158 -5.43 29.71 -12.31
C LEU A 158 -4.97 30.27 -13.65
N ALA A 159 -4.56 29.43 -14.61
CA ALA A 159 -4.28 29.88 -15.98
C ALA A 159 -5.48 30.67 -16.52
N ASP A 160 -5.27 31.89 -17.02
CA ASP A 160 -6.31 32.77 -17.59
C ASP A 160 -7.50 33.06 -16.65
N ALA A 161 -7.31 32.98 -15.33
CA ALA A 161 -8.37 33.24 -14.35
C ALA A 161 -8.58 34.74 -14.11
N ASP A 162 -9.84 35.16 -14.03
CA ASP A 162 -10.16 36.53 -13.64
C ASP A 162 -9.85 36.78 -12.14
N MET A 163 -9.76 38.06 -11.78
CA MET A 163 -9.46 38.46 -10.40
C MET A 163 -10.56 38.03 -9.40
N ARG A 164 -11.82 37.87 -9.85
CA ARG A 164 -12.95 37.50 -8.98
C ARG A 164 -12.85 36.03 -8.56
N PHE A 165 -12.63 35.14 -9.51
CA PHE A 165 -12.37 33.73 -9.30
C PHE A 165 -11.10 33.54 -8.47
N TYR A 166 -9.99 34.21 -8.82
CA TYR A 166 -8.73 34.12 -8.08
C TYR A 166 -8.92 34.41 -6.58
N ARG A 167 -9.65 35.49 -6.24
CA ARG A 167 -9.96 35.85 -4.84
C ARG A 167 -10.87 34.81 -4.16
N ARG A 168 -11.87 34.25 -4.85
CA ARG A 168 -12.75 33.20 -4.32
C ARG A 168 -11.99 31.90 -4.06
N PHE A 169 -11.17 31.48 -5.01
CA PHE A 169 -10.32 30.30 -4.89
C PHE A 169 -9.38 30.41 -3.69
N LEU A 170 -8.64 31.51 -3.57
CA LEU A 170 -7.74 31.73 -2.44
C LEU A 170 -8.49 31.76 -1.11
N ARG A 171 -9.62 32.45 -1.02
CA ARG A 171 -10.44 32.47 0.20
C ARG A 171 -10.86 31.06 0.62
N SER A 172 -11.25 30.23 -0.33
CA SER A 172 -11.60 28.84 -0.08
C SER A 172 -10.39 28.02 0.38
N LEU A 173 -9.25 28.13 -0.30
CA LEU A 173 -8.02 27.43 0.03
C LEU A 173 -7.50 27.82 1.43
N THR A 174 -7.47 29.11 1.76
CA THR A 174 -7.06 29.60 3.09
C THR A 174 -7.97 29.06 4.19
N ARG A 175 -9.29 28.99 3.94
CA ARG A 175 -10.24 28.40 4.89
C ARG A 175 -9.97 26.92 5.13
N GLN A 176 -9.72 26.18 4.06
CA GLN A 176 -9.37 24.77 4.08
C GLN A 176 -8.08 24.51 4.87
N VAL A 177 -7.01 25.26 4.57
CA VAL A 177 -5.72 25.15 5.27
C VAL A 177 -5.87 25.51 6.75
N ARG A 178 -6.65 26.54 7.09
CA ARG A 178 -6.89 26.93 8.48
C ARG A 178 -7.61 25.83 9.26
N PHE A 179 -8.65 25.25 8.68
CA PHE A 179 -9.36 24.13 9.30
C PHE A 179 -8.45 22.91 9.45
N LEU A 180 -7.68 22.57 8.41
CA LEU A 180 -6.76 21.43 8.45
C LEU A 180 -5.72 21.58 9.57
N ARG A 181 -5.19 22.79 9.81
CA ARG A 181 -4.28 23.04 10.94
C ARG A 181 -4.89 22.76 12.32
N TRP A 182 -6.20 22.91 12.45
CA TRP A 182 -6.90 22.62 13.70
C TRP A 182 -7.23 21.14 13.86
N THR A 183 -7.52 20.44 12.77
CA THR A 183 -8.00 19.05 12.79
C THR A 183 -6.96 18.00 12.41
N ALA A 184 -5.76 18.40 11.95
CA ALA A 184 -4.71 17.46 11.53
C ALA A 184 -4.29 16.46 12.62
N ALA A 185 -4.33 16.87 13.89
CA ALA A 185 -4.02 15.97 15.01
C ALA A 185 -5.07 14.87 15.20
N ASP A 186 -6.32 15.13 14.81
CA ASP A 186 -7.46 14.20 14.90
C ASP A 186 -7.60 13.31 13.65
N ALA A 187 -6.76 13.54 12.64
CA ALA A 187 -6.69 12.68 11.47
C ALA A 187 -6.38 11.22 11.86
N GLN A 188 -6.84 10.27 11.04
CA GLN A 188 -6.51 8.87 11.24
C GLN A 188 -4.99 8.68 11.29
N ASP A 189 -4.54 7.90 12.27
CA ASP A 189 -3.13 7.56 12.47
C ASP A 189 -2.52 6.92 11.22
N GLY A 190 -1.22 7.09 11.04
CA GLY A 190 -0.45 6.65 9.89
C GLY A 190 -0.44 7.67 8.75
N VAL A 191 -0.44 7.15 7.53
CA VAL A 191 -0.41 7.90 6.26
C VAL A 191 -1.38 9.09 6.24
N PRO A 192 -2.65 8.98 6.67
CA PRO A 192 -3.59 10.10 6.59
C PRO A 192 -3.16 11.32 7.43
N ARG A 193 -2.67 11.10 8.64
CA ARG A 193 -2.14 12.16 9.51
C ARG A 193 -0.83 12.74 8.99
N LEU A 194 0.08 11.91 8.48
CA LEU A 194 1.31 12.40 7.86
C LEU A 194 1.01 13.26 6.62
N GLN A 195 0.07 12.83 5.77
CA GLN A 195 -0.41 13.62 4.62
C GLN A 195 -1.04 14.96 5.04
N ALA A 196 -1.75 15.02 6.17
CA ALA A 196 -2.25 16.29 6.71
C ALA A 196 -1.11 17.26 7.05
N HIS A 197 -0.04 16.78 7.66
CA HIS A 197 1.14 17.60 7.96
C HIS A 197 1.96 17.97 6.72
N ILE A 198 2.04 17.09 5.72
CA ILE A 198 2.60 17.40 4.40
C ILE A 198 1.80 18.55 3.74
N ALA A 199 0.47 18.45 3.71
CA ALA A 199 -0.41 19.47 3.12
C ALA A 199 -0.29 20.84 3.82
N ILE A 200 -0.21 20.86 5.16
CA ILE A 200 0.01 22.10 5.92
C ILE A 200 1.38 22.71 5.59
N THR A 201 2.42 21.88 5.41
CA THR A 201 3.76 22.35 5.08
C THR A 201 3.82 22.91 3.66
N TYR A 202 3.19 22.24 2.69
CA TYR A 202 2.98 22.79 1.35
C TYR A 202 2.30 24.16 1.40
N ALA A 203 1.19 24.28 2.13
CA ALA A 203 0.48 25.55 2.23
C ALA A 203 1.34 26.65 2.87
N ALA A 204 2.20 26.31 3.84
CA ALA A 204 3.10 27.27 4.49
C ALA A 204 4.23 27.77 3.57
N LEU A 205 4.68 26.94 2.60
CA LEU A 205 5.69 27.30 1.60
C LEU A 205 5.07 28.02 0.39
N CYS A 206 3.95 27.50 -0.12
CA CYS A 206 3.39 27.91 -1.40
C CYS A 206 2.50 29.15 -1.33
N MET A 207 1.97 29.50 -0.16
CA MET A 207 1.04 30.63 0.00
C MET A 207 1.69 31.79 0.74
N THR A 208 1.61 33.00 0.16
CA THR A 208 2.04 34.23 0.85
C THR A 208 1.17 34.45 2.10
N GLY A 209 1.76 35.02 3.15
CA GLY A 209 1.09 35.22 4.44
C GLY A 209 1.01 33.97 5.34
N GLN A 210 1.37 32.78 4.84
CA GLN A 210 1.42 31.56 5.65
C GLN A 210 2.81 31.25 6.24
N ALA A 211 3.85 32.00 5.86
CA ALA A 211 5.24 31.80 6.30
C ALA A 211 5.41 31.79 7.83
N ARG A 212 4.62 32.59 8.58
CA ARG A 212 4.61 32.58 10.05
C ARG A 212 4.29 31.21 10.67
N HIS A 213 3.63 30.33 9.91
CA HIS A 213 3.27 28.98 10.34
C HIS A 213 4.32 27.93 9.97
N LEU A 214 5.31 28.25 9.12
CA LEU A 214 6.27 27.30 8.58
C LEU A 214 7.06 26.59 9.69
N ARG A 215 7.62 27.32 10.66
CA ARG A 215 8.38 26.72 11.78
C ARG A 215 7.56 25.68 12.57
N ARG A 216 6.26 25.92 12.76
CA ARG A 216 5.37 24.97 13.44
C ARG A 216 5.01 23.79 12.54
N ALA A 217 4.78 24.04 11.25
CA ALA A 217 4.50 23.00 10.25
C ALA A 217 5.67 22.02 10.13
N VAL A 218 6.89 22.54 9.96
CA VAL A 218 8.14 21.76 9.87
C VAL A 218 8.33 20.90 11.12
N ARG A 219 8.23 21.47 12.33
CA ARG A 219 8.36 20.67 13.57
C ARG A 219 7.37 19.52 13.66
N ARG A 220 6.12 19.73 13.24
CA ARG A 220 5.08 18.68 13.27
C ARG A 220 5.30 17.64 12.18
N LEU A 221 5.72 18.06 10.99
CA LEU A 221 6.09 17.16 9.90
C LEU A 221 7.27 16.28 10.31
N SER A 222 8.36 16.86 10.84
CA SER A 222 9.52 16.11 11.32
C SER A 222 9.12 15.08 12.37
N ALA A 223 8.35 15.48 13.38
CA ALA A 223 7.89 14.54 14.42
C ALA A 223 7.05 13.37 13.87
N GLU A 224 6.22 13.59 12.84
CA GLU A 224 5.47 12.50 12.20
C GLU A 224 6.34 11.65 11.28
N LEU A 225 7.32 12.23 10.58
CA LEU A 225 8.28 11.47 9.77
C LEU A 225 9.13 10.55 10.66
N ASP A 226 9.67 11.08 11.75
CA ASP A 226 10.49 10.32 12.70
C ASP A 226 9.69 9.20 13.37
N ARG A 227 8.38 9.43 13.62
CA ARG A 227 7.50 8.41 14.21
C ARG A 227 7.07 7.33 13.22
N GLN A 228 6.83 7.69 11.96
CA GLN A 228 6.18 6.80 11.00
C GLN A 228 7.14 6.11 10.03
N ILE A 229 8.31 6.69 9.76
CA ILE A 229 9.34 6.12 8.89
C ILE A 229 10.44 5.51 9.75
N LEU A 230 10.47 4.19 9.77
CA LEU A 230 11.35 3.39 10.62
C LEU A 230 12.80 3.44 10.13
N ALA A 231 13.74 2.96 10.94
CA ALA A 231 15.17 3.06 10.62
C ALA A 231 15.55 2.33 9.32
N ASP A 232 14.82 1.26 8.96
CA ASP A 232 14.97 0.53 7.70
C ASP A 232 14.20 1.16 6.52
N GLY A 233 13.54 2.30 6.72
CA GLY A 233 12.80 3.04 5.70
C GLY A 233 11.38 2.57 5.44
N GLY A 234 10.92 1.50 6.10
CA GLY A 234 9.52 1.11 6.00
C GLY A 234 8.60 1.97 6.86
N HIS A 235 7.31 1.92 6.52
CA HIS A 235 6.28 2.65 7.24
C HIS A 235 5.76 1.82 8.43
N VAL A 236 5.53 2.45 9.58
CA VAL A 236 5.08 1.80 10.83
C VAL A 236 3.77 0.99 10.69
N GLY A 237 2.92 1.33 9.73
CA GLY A 237 1.71 0.58 9.39
C GLY A 237 1.95 -0.68 8.55
N ARG A 238 3.21 -1.00 8.22
CA ARG A 238 3.67 -2.17 7.47
C ARG A 238 3.07 -2.34 6.07
N ASN A 239 2.39 -1.34 5.51
CA ASN A 239 1.86 -1.37 4.14
C ASN A 239 2.92 -0.86 3.15
N PRO A 240 3.45 -1.69 2.23
CA PRO A 240 4.39 -1.27 1.18
C PRO A 240 3.88 -0.09 0.33
N GLY A 241 2.58 -0.04 0.05
CA GLY A 241 1.95 1.02 -0.74
C GLY A 241 2.02 2.41 -0.09
N ALA A 242 2.20 2.47 1.24
CA ALA A 242 2.40 3.73 1.94
C ALA A 242 3.66 4.47 1.44
N LEU A 243 4.72 3.73 1.07
CA LEU A 243 5.97 4.32 0.60
C LEU A 243 5.76 5.07 -0.72
N ILE A 244 5.05 4.45 -1.67
CA ILE A 244 4.73 5.06 -2.97
C ILE A 244 3.87 6.31 -2.77
N GLU A 245 2.83 6.22 -1.93
CA GLU A 245 1.93 7.35 -1.68
C GLU A 245 2.61 8.53 -1.00
N LEU A 246 3.50 8.28 -0.04
CA LEU A 246 4.22 9.30 0.70
C LEU A 246 5.35 9.92 -0.13
N LEU A 247 6.19 9.12 -0.81
CA LEU A 247 7.29 9.66 -1.63
C LEU A 247 6.78 10.52 -2.79
N ALA A 248 5.62 10.18 -3.36
CA ALA A 248 4.95 11.00 -4.37
C ALA A 248 4.60 12.42 -3.88
N ASP A 249 4.48 12.64 -2.57
CA ASP A 249 4.22 13.94 -1.96
C ASP A 249 5.48 14.55 -1.29
N LEU A 250 6.39 13.73 -0.75
CA LEU A 250 7.59 14.19 -0.03
C LEU A 250 8.70 14.69 -0.98
N LEU A 251 8.88 14.05 -2.14
CA LEU A 251 9.91 14.47 -3.11
C LEU A 251 9.64 15.88 -3.66
N PRO A 252 8.42 16.23 -4.15
CA PRO A 252 8.17 17.61 -4.55
C PRO A 252 8.12 18.59 -3.38
N LEU A 253 7.89 18.10 -2.15
CA LEU A 253 7.94 18.95 -0.97
C LEU A 253 9.39 19.38 -0.69
N ALA A 254 10.34 18.45 -0.78
CA ALA A 254 11.76 18.75 -0.64
C ALA A 254 12.21 19.79 -1.68
N GLN A 255 11.76 19.64 -2.94
CA GLN A 255 12.05 20.63 -3.98
C GLN A 255 11.35 21.97 -3.75
N ALA A 256 10.15 21.99 -3.17
CA ALA A 256 9.45 23.22 -2.82
C ALA A 256 10.21 24.03 -1.76
N PHE A 257 10.87 23.37 -0.80
CA PHE A 257 11.79 24.03 0.13
C PHE A 257 12.93 24.72 -0.63
N THR A 258 13.62 23.98 -1.51
CA THR A 258 14.71 24.52 -2.34
C THR A 258 14.25 25.68 -3.22
N ALA A 259 13.09 25.56 -3.87
CA ALA A 259 12.52 26.62 -4.72
C ALA A 259 12.17 27.90 -3.93
N CYS A 260 11.90 27.77 -2.63
CA CYS A 260 11.71 28.91 -1.73
C CYS A 260 13.02 29.43 -1.12
N ASN A 261 14.20 28.92 -1.53
CA ASN A 261 15.50 29.19 -0.91
C ASN A 261 15.53 28.88 0.60
N ILE A 262 14.85 27.82 1.01
CA ILE A 262 14.82 27.34 2.39
C ILE A 262 15.41 25.93 2.40
N ALA A 263 16.35 25.67 3.31
CA ALA A 263 16.91 24.33 3.46
C ALA A 263 15.80 23.33 3.88
N PRO A 264 15.64 22.19 3.18
CA PRO A 264 14.74 21.14 3.62
C PRO A 264 15.13 20.64 5.03
N PRO A 265 14.18 20.33 5.92
CA PRO A 265 14.50 19.84 7.25
C PRO A 265 15.18 18.45 7.17
N PRO A 266 16.19 18.15 8.00
CA PRO A 266 16.91 16.87 7.95
C PRO A 266 16.01 15.64 8.03
N ALA A 267 14.96 15.68 8.87
CA ALA A 267 14.00 14.58 8.99
C ALA A 267 13.31 14.24 7.66
N LEU A 268 13.10 15.22 6.77
CA LEU A 268 12.52 14.99 5.44
C LEU A 268 13.51 14.26 4.52
N LEU A 269 14.75 14.74 4.46
CA LEU A 269 15.79 14.13 3.62
C LEU A 269 16.10 12.71 4.11
N ASN A 270 16.34 12.54 5.41
CA ASN A 270 16.60 11.24 6.03
C ASN A 270 15.44 10.26 5.86
N ALA A 271 14.19 10.73 5.81
CA ALA A 271 13.04 9.86 5.52
C ALA A 271 13.06 9.40 4.05
N ILE A 272 13.29 10.32 3.10
CA ILE A 272 13.39 9.99 1.67
C ILE A 272 14.54 9.00 1.44
N ASP A 273 15.72 9.27 1.99
CA ASP A 273 16.93 8.46 1.80
C ASP A 273 16.75 7.03 2.31
N ARG A 274 16.03 6.84 3.42
CA ARG A 274 15.71 5.50 3.95
C ARG A 274 14.61 4.80 3.14
N MET A 275 13.59 5.54 2.71
CA MET A 275 12.45 4.97 1.99
C MET A 275 12.83 4.47 0.58
N MET A 276 13.84 5.06 -0.07
CA MET A 276 14.26 4.68 -1.43
C MET A 276 14.79 3.23 -1.53
N PRO A 277 15.77 2.79 -0.70
CA PRO A 277 16.14 1.38 -0.61
C PRO A 277 14.98 0.46 -0.22
N MET A 278 14.08 0.92 0.66
CA MET A 278 12.91 0.14 1.04
C MET A 278 11.89 -0.03 -0.11
N LEU A 279 11.79 0.93 -1.04
CA LEU A 279 11.03 0.71 -2.28
C LEU A 279 11.65 -0.41 -3.10
N ARG A 280 12.98 -0.51 -3.17
CA ARG A 280 13.69 -1.57 -3.91
C ARG A 280 13.51 -2.93 -3.22
N PHE A 281 13.51 -2.94 -1.88
CA PHE A 281 13.25 -4.13 -1.07
C PHE A 281 11.97 -4.85 -1.51
N PHE A 282 10.85 -4.13 -1.61
CA PHE A 282 9.56 -4.73 -1.95
C PHE A 282 9.38 -5.04 -3.44
N ARG A 283 10.32 -4.66 -4.30
CA ARG A 283 10.21 -4.93 -5.73
C ARG A 283 10.64 -6.34 -6.06
N HIS A 284 9.76 -7.03 -6.78
CA HIS A 284 10.14 -8.19 -7.56
C HIS A 284 10.87 -7.75 -8.84
N ALA A 285 11.51 -8.71 -9.51
CA ALA A 285 12.23 -8.44 -10.76
C ALA A 285 11.32 -8.09 -11.95
N ASP A 286 10.00 -8.34 -11.84
CA ASP A 286 8.96 -7.81 -12.76
C ASP A 286 8.62 -6.33 -12.51
N LYS A 287 9.34 -5.67 -11.59
CA LYS A 287 9.19 -4.27 -11.18
C LYS A 287 7.89 -3.97 -10.43
N THR A 288 7.05 -4.98 -10.13
CA THR A 288 5.90 -4.84 -9.25
C THR A 288 6.29 -5.01 -7.78
N PHE A 289 5.41 -4.56 -6.89
CA PHE A 289 5.60 -4.70 -5.45
C PHE A 289 4.99 -5.99 -4.93
N ALA A 290 5.62 -6.55 -3.90
CA ALA A 290 5.04 -7.60 -3.09
C ALA A 290 3.73 -7.15 -2.44
N LEU A 291 2.76 -8.05 -2.37
CA LEU A 291 1.37 -7.79 -1.98
C LEU A 291 1.12 -8.08 -0.50
N PHE A 292 2.03 -7.60 0.36
CA PHE A 292 1.88 -7.70 1.82
C PHE A 292 0.96 -6.61 2.37
N ASN A 293 0.21 -6.97 3.41
CA ASN A 293 -0.67 -6.05 4.12
C ASN A 293 -1.55 -5.27 3.11
N GLY A 294 -1.86 -4.00 3.38
CA GLY A 294 -2.73 -3.21 2.51
C GLY A 294 -2.18 -2.85 1.12
N MET A 295 -1.17 -3.55 0.60
CA MET A 295 -0.67 -3.35 -0.76
C MET A 295 -1.63 -3.97 -1.78
N GLY A 296 -1.97 -3.18 -2.79
CA GLY A 296 -2.78 -3.59 -3.93
C GLY A 296 -2.01 -3.51 -5.25
N PRO A 297 -2.68 -3.28 -6.38
CA PRO A 297 -2.02 -3.18 -7.67
C PRO A 297 -0.95 -2.08 -7.68
N THR A 298 0.25 -2.42 -8.17
CA THR A 298 1.37 -1.48 -8.23
C THR A 298 1.10 -0.40 -9.28
N ALA A 299 1.19 0.87 -8.89
CA ALA A 299 1.19 2.00 -9.81
C ALA A 299 2.58 2.13 -10.47
N GLN A 300 2.88 1.24 -11.43
CA GLN A 300 4.20 1.10 -12.06
C GLN A 300 4.74 2.43 -12.62
N ASP A 301 3.89 3.22 -13.27
CA ASP A 301 4.30 4.51 -13.87
C ASP A 301 4.76 5.49 -12.79
N LEU A 302 3.99 5.63 -11.70
CA LEU A 302 4.35 6.48 -10.57
C LEU A 302 5.61 5.97 -9.87
N LEU A 303 5.73 4.65 -9.68
CA LEU A 303 6.91 4.05 -9.08
C LEU A 303 8.16 4.33 -9.93
N ALA A 304 8.08 4.19 -11.24
CA ALA A 304 9.18 4.52 -12.14
C ALA A 304 9.56 6.00 -12.05
N THR A 305 8.57 6.91 -12.01
CA THR A 305 8.81 8.35 -11.80
C THR A 305 9.50 8.61 -10.46
N ILE A 306 9.07 7.97 -9.37
CA ILE A 306 9.69 8.13 -8.04
C ILE A 306 11.15 7.66 -8.06
N LEU A 307 11.42 6.48 -8.63
CA LEU A 307 12.76 5.90 -8.66
C LEU A 307 13.74 6.68 -9.54
N ALA A 308 13.25 7.51 -10.47
CA ALA A 308 14.08 8.43 -11.23
C ALA A 308 14.72 9.54 -10.36
N TYR A 309 14.22 9.75 -9.13
CA TYR A 309 14.81 10.68 -8.15
C TYR A 309 15.84 10.02 -7.22
N ASP A 310 16.06 8.71 -7.33
CA ASP A 310 17.06 8.03 -6.51
C ASP A 310 18.42 8.06 -7.22
N ASP A 311 19.21 9.07 -6.87
CA ASP A 311 20.57 9.28 -7.38
C ASP A 311 21.55 8.20 -6.89
N ALA A 312 21.39 7.73 -5.65
CA ALA A 312 22.32 6.79 -5.01
C ALA A 312 22.22 5.38 -5.61
N ARG A 313 21.03 5.00 -6.11
CA ARG A 313 20.74 3.68 -6.70
C ARG A 313 21.26 2.51 -5.83
N GLY A 314 21.18 2.66 -4.51
CA GLY A 314 21.68 1.68 -3.56
C GLY A 314 21.01 0.31 -3.71
N ALA A 315 21.72 -0.73 -3.26
CA ALA A 315 21.18 -2.08 -3.19
C ALA A 315 19.97 -2.14 -2.24
N PRO A 316 18.97 -3.01 -2.49
CA PRO A 316 17.90 -3.24 -1.53
C PRO A 316 18.49 -3.78 -0.22
N VAL A 317 17.88 -3.42 0.91
CA VAL A 317 18.23 -4.04 2.19
C VAL A 317 17.86 -5.54 2.18
N ALA A 318 18.61 -6.36 2.91
CA ALA A 318 18.33 -7.80 3.00
C ALA A 318 17.38 -8.12 4.17
N ASN A 319 17.51 -7.39 5.28
CA ASN A 319 16.76 -7.57 6.52
C ASN A 319 16.15 -6.22 6.94
N ALA A 320 14.83 -6.11 6.88
CA ALA A 320 14.08 -4.94 7.35
C ALA A 320 13.54 -5.22 8.76
N THR A 321 14.44 -5.20 9.74
CA THR A 321 14.16 -5.63 11.12
C THR A 321 13.06 -4.83 11.81
N HIS A 322 12.94 -3.53 11.53
CA HIS A 322 11.95 -2.68 12.20
C HIS A 322 10.56 -2.80 11.57
N SER A 323 10.51 -2.96 10.24
CA SER A 323 9.28 -3.14 9.47
C SER A 323 8.78 -4.59 9.48
N GLY A 324 9.66 -5.54 9.83
CA GLY A 324 9.38 -6.97 9.95
C GLY A 324 9.26 -7.65 8.60
N TYR A 325 10.28 -7.52 7.76
CA TYR A 325 10.36 -8.20 6.47
C TYR A 325 11.76 -8.73 6.19
N GLN A 326 11.85 -9.84 5.45
CA GLN A 326 13.09 -10.42 4.96
C GLN A 326 13.08 -10.49 3.44
N ARG A 327 14.22 -10.21 2.81
CA ARG A 327 14.48 -10.43 1.39
C ARG A 327 15.64 -11.39 1.25
N ILE A 328 15.43 -12.47 0.50
CA ILE A 328 16.48 -13.40 0.07
C ILE A 328 16.58 -13.27 -1.45
N GLU A 329 17.77 -13.09 -1.98
CA GLU A 329 18.00 -12.90 -3.41
C GLU A 329 19.24 -13.66 -3.86
N ALA A 330 19.05 -14.58 -4.79
CA ALA A 330 20.12 -15.33 -5.42
C ALA A 330 19.91 -15.35 -6.94
N ARG A 331 20.90 -14.84 -7.67
CA ARG A 331 20.89 -14.71 -9.14
C ARG A 331 19.65 -13.97 -9.66
N GLN A 332 18.65 -14.71 -10.13
CA GLN A 332 17.43 -14.19 -10.74
C GLN A 332 16.18 -14.50 -9.92
N THR A 333 16.36 -15.12 -8.75
CA THR A 333 15.28 -15.52 -7.86
C THR A 333 15.25 -14.63 -6.65
N VAL A 334 14.07 -14.11 -6.34
CA VAL A 334 13.80 -13.23 -5.22
C VAL A 334 12.68 -13.84 -4.38
N VAL A 335 12.94 -13.92 -3.08
CA VAL A 335 11.96 -14.31 -2.07
C VAL A 335 11.80 -13.14 -1.11
N LEU A 336 10.55 -12.73 -0.89
CA LEU A 336 10.19 -11.72 0.10
C LEU A 336 9.30 -12.37 1.14
N MET A 337 9.54 -12.12 2.43
CA MET A 337 8.83 -12.77 3.53
C MET A 337 8.40 -11.78 4.60
N ASP A 338 7.12 -11.83 5.00
CA ASP A 338 6.57 -11.12 6.15
C ASP A 338 7.00 -11.83 7.44
N THR A 339 7.73 -11.12 8.30
CA THR A 339 8.23 -11.63 9.59
C THR A 339 7.91 -10.67 10.74
N GLY A 340 6.89 -9.83 10.60
CA GLY A 340 6.55 -8.81 11.59
C GLY A 340 5.29 -9.13 12.37
N THR A 341 5.20 -8.58 13.59
CA THR A 341 3.95 -8.54 14.35
C THR A 341 2.95 -7.60 13.67
N PRO A 342 1.63 -7.76 13.90
CA PRO A 342 0.65 -6.75 13.47
C PRO A 342 0.99 -5.38 14.05
N PRO A 343 0.77 -4.28 13.30
CA PRO A 343 1.01 -2.94 13.81
C PRO A 343 0.00 -2.59 14.92
N PRO A 344 0.27 -1.57 15.74
CA PRO A 344 -0.64 -1.12 16.80
C PRO A 344 -2.06 -0.87 16.29
N LEU A 345 -3.06 -1.01 17.18
CA LEU A 345 -4.49 -0.91 16.83
C LEU A 345 -4.83 0.31 15.97
N SER A 346 -4.27 1.49 16.28
CA SER A 346 -4.52 2.74 15.54
C SER A 346 -4.03 2.72 14.08
N LEU A 347 -3.05 1.88 13.77
CA LEU A 347 -2.40 1.72 12.46
C LEU A 347 -2.86 0.44 11.73
N SER A 348 -3.66 -0.40 12.37
CA SER A 348 -4.02 -1.74 11.90
C SER A 348 -5.14 -1.80 10.85
N ALA A 349 -5.62 -0.66 10.35
CA ALA A 349 -6.74 -0.60 9.40
C ALA A 349 -6.44 -1.31 8.05
N ASP A 350 -5.17 -1.34 7.66
CA ASP A 350 -4.65 -1.99 6.45
C ASP A 350 -3.83 -3.26 6.78
N ALA A 351 -3.75 -3.66 8.05
CA ALA A 351 -2.94 -4.80 8.45
C ALA A 351 -3.65 -6.13 8.13
N HIS A 352 -2.86 -7.11 7.69
CA HIS A 352 -3.32 -8.44 7.32
C HIS A 352 -2.86 -9.49 8.36
N ALA A 353 -3.49 -10.66 8.33
CA ALA A 353 -3.10 -11.83 9.10
C ALA A 353 -2.10 -12.72 8.33
N GLY A 354 -1.11 -12.09 7.69
CA GLY A 354 -0.16 -12.72 6.76
C GLY A 354 1.24 -12.98 7.34
N CYS A 355 1.39 -13.03 8.67
CA CYS A 355 2.70 -13.30 9.29
C CYS A 355 3.27 -14.64 8.79
N LEU A 356 4.56 -14.67 8.41
CA LEU A 356 5.26 -15.79 7.78
C LEU A 356 4.79 -16.14 6.36
N ALA A 357 3.99 -15.29 5.72
CA ALA A 357 3.72 -15.40 4.29
C ALA A 357 4.93 -14.94 3.48
N PHE A 358 5.12 -15.53 2.30
CA PHE A 358 6.17 -15.12 1.37
C PHE A 358 5.65 -14.99 -0.06
N GLU A 359 6.43 -14.30 -0.89
CA GLU A 359 6.27 -14.25 -2.35
C GLU A 359 7.57 -14.68 -3.01
N LEU A 360 7.47 -15.40 -4.12
CA LEU A 360 8.59 -15.94 -4.90
C LEU A 360 8.48 -15.45 -6.35
N SER A 361 9.57 -14.94 -6.89
CA SER A 361 9.70 -14.64 -8.32
C SER A 361 11.01 -15.17 -8.89
N SER A 362 10.96 -15.66 -10.12
CA SER A 362 12.12 -15.98 -10.96
C SER A 362 12.12 -15.06 -12.18
N ARG A 363 13.25 -14.40 -12.45
CA ARG A 363 13.38 -13.39 -13.52
C ARG A 363 12.21 -12.39 -13.44
N GLN A 364 11.54 -12.11 -14.56
CA GLN A 364 10.40 -11.19 -14.61
C GLN A 364 9.05 -11.87 -14.34
N GLN A 365 9.03 -13.03 -13.68
CA GLN A 365 7.81 -13.82 -13.44
C GLN A 365 7.62 -14.10 -11.94
N ARG A 366 6.46 -13.73 -11.42
CA ARG A 366 6.04 -14.13 -10.06
C ARG A 366 5.45 -15.53 -10.11
N ILE A 367 5.90 -16.40 -9.21
CA ILE A 367 5.46 -17.79 -9.09
C ILE A 367 4.46 -17.88 -7.94
N VAL A 368 4.92 -17.63 -6.71
CA VAL A 368 4.10 -17.60 -5.49
C VAL A 368 3.81 -16.14 -5.13
N VAL A 369 2.56 -15.83 -4.87
CA VAL A 369 2.09 -14.48 -4.50
C VAL A 369 1.21 -14.54 -3.26
N ASN A 370 0.88 -13.39 -2.67
CA ASN A 370 -0.30 -13.25 -1.83
C ASN A 370 -1.47 -12.75 -2.67
N CYS A 371 -2.71 -12.89 -2.17
CA CYS A 371 -3.88 -12.38 -2.89
C CYS A 371 -3.80 -10.85 -3.09
N GLY A 372 -3.23 -10.12 -2.11
CA GLY A 372 -3.16 -8.67 -2.10
C GLY A 372 -4.50 -7.99 -1.83
N LEU A 373 -4.52 -6.66 -1.86
CA LEU A 373 -5.72 -5.86 -1.67
C LEU A 373 -6.30 -5.38 -3.02
N PRO A 374 -7.62 -5.48 -3.26
CA PRO A 374 -8.21 -4.99 -4.50
C PRO A 374 -8.08 -3.47 -4.63
N ALA A 375 -7.86 -2.98 -5.84
CA ALA A 375 -7.77 -1.55 -6.15
C ALA A 375 -9.05 -0.75 -5.81
N THR A 376 -10.19 -1.44 -5.68
CA THR A 376 -11.51 -0.84 -5.50
C THR A 376 -12.26 -1.58 -4.40
N GLY A 377 -12.96 -0.84 -3.53
CA GLY A 377 -13.69 -1.37 -2.37
C GLY A 377 -14.99 -2.12 -2.72
N LYS A 378 -15.07 -2.79 -3.87
CA LYS A 378 -16.23 -3.63 -4.21
C LYS A 378 -16.28 -4.82 -3.25
N GLY A 379 -17.42 -5.05 -2.59
CA GLY A 379 -17.73 -6.28 -1.85
C GLY A 379 -16.95 -6.54 -0.55
N ASN A 380 -17.17 -7.73 0.03
CA ASN A 380 -16.48 -8.23 1.22
C ASN A 380 -15.01 -8.63 0.96
N TRP A 381 -14.45 -8.35 -0.23
CA TRP A 381 -13.08 -8.71 -0.61
C TRP A 381 -12.03 -8.19 0.35
N ARG A 382 -12.20 -6.97 0.86
CA ARG A 382 -11.25 -6.39 1.83
C ARG A 382 -11.15 -7.21 3.12
N HIS A 383 -12.24 -7.84 3.56
CA HIS A 383 -12.19 -8.70 4.74
C HIS A 383 -11.45 -10.01 4.44
N LEU A 384 -11.77 -10.65 3.30
CA LEU A 384 -11.14 -11.89 2.86
C LEU A 384 -9.64 -11.72 2.60
N ALA A 385 -9.25 -10.64 1.89
CA ALA A 385 -7.87 -10.30 1.58
C ALA A 385 -6.98 -10.17 2.82
N ARG A 386 -7.56 -9.86 3.97
CA ARG A 386 -6.84 -9.69 5.24
C ARG A 386 -6.69 -10.99 6.03
N SER A 387 -7.46 -12.02 5.68
CA SER A 387 -7.39 -13.32 6.37
C SER A 387 -6.10 -14.06 6.03
N THR A 388 -5.67 -14.97 6.90
CA THR A 388 -4.48 -15.78 6.67
C THR A 388 -4.64 -16.70 5.46
N ALA A 389 -5.86 -17.14 5.14
CA ALA A 389 -6.17 -17.96 3.98
C ALA A 389 -5.98 -17.26 2.62
N ALA A 390 -5.74 -15.93 2.62
CA ALA A 390 -5.43 -15.14 1.43
C ALA A 390 -3.91 -14.90 1.26
N HIS A 391 -3.09 -15.59 2.05
CA HIS A 391 -1.64 -15.44 2.07
C HIS A 391 -0.97 -16.81 1.95
N SER A 392 0.21 -16.84 1.34
CA SER A 392 0.98 -18.07 1.14
C SER A 392 1.67 -18.51 2.45
N THR A 393 0.87 -18.98 3.41
CA THR A 393 1.26 -19.37 4.77
C THR A 393 0.25 -20.38 5.35
N VAL A 394 0.34 -20.66 6.65
CA VAL A 394 -0.43 -21.71 7.32
C VAL A 394 -1.66 -21.16 8.05
N THR A 395 -2.81 -21.82 7.88
CA THR A 395 -3.97 -21.67 8.77
C THR A 395 -4.13 -22.89 9.67
N PHE A 396 -4.70 -22.67 10.87
CA PHE A 396 -5.14 -23.74 11.77
C PHE A 396 -6.66 -23.70 11.90
N ASN A 397 -7.32 -24.84 11.67
CA ASN A 397 -8.78 -25.00 11.76
C ASN A 397 -9.54 -23.87 11.07
N GLN A 398 -9.12 -23.53 9.85
CA GLN A 398 -9.62 -22.42 9.03
C GLN A 398 -9.67 -21.05 9.74
N THR A 399 -8.80 -20.85 10.73
CA THR A 399 -8.73 -19.64 11.54
C THR A 399 -7.50 -18.83 11.17
N SER A 400 -7.65 -17.51 11.11
CA SER A 400 -6.53 -16.58 10.86
C SER A 400 -5.65 -16.37 12.10
N SER A 401 -4.36 -16.13 11.88
CA SER A 401 -3.39 -15.83 12.94
C SER A 401 -3.72 -14.55 13.71
N CYS A 402 -4.41 -13.59 13.07
CA CYS A 402 -4.99 -12.41 13.72
C CYS A 402 -6.51 -12.55 13.94
N VAL A 403 -7.00 -11.86 14.97
CA VAL A 403 -8.42 -11.63 15.25
C VAL A 403 -8.77 -10.21 14.82
N PHE A 404 -9.88 -10.06 14.11
CA PHE A 404 -10.36 -8.76 13.65
C PHE A 404 -11.58 -8.31 14.45
N HIS A 405 -11.63 -7.03 14.84
CA HIS A 405 -12.84 -6.43 15.38
C HIS A 405 -13.76 -5.99 14.24
N ASP A 406 -14.92 -6.65 14.12
CA ASP A 406 -15.92 -6.41 13.06
C ASP A 406 -17.32 -6.04 13.61
N THR A 407 -17.40 -5.13 14.59
CA THR A 407 -18.70 -4.57 14.95
C THR A 407 -19.12 -3.52 13.92
N ARG A 408 -20.39 -3.56 13.46
CA ARG A 408 -20.94 -2.66 12.41
C ARG A 408 -20.66 -1.18 12.68
N LEU A 409 -20.76 -0.75 13.94
CA LEU A 409 -20.51 0.63 14.35
C LEU A 409 -19.02 1.01 14.22
N MET A 410 -18.11 0.12 14.65
CA MET A 410 -16.67 0.36 14.48
C MET A 410 -16.22 0.27 13.03
N ARG A 411 -16.75 -0.67 12.25
CA ARG A 411 -16.43 -0.78 10.80
C ARG A 411 -16.79 0.49 10.03
N ARG A 412 -17.92 1.14 10.37
CA ARG A 412 -18.38 2.36 9.71
C ARG A 412 -17.50 3.58 10.02
N VAL A 413 -16.90 3.64 11.20
CA VAL A 413 -16.14 4.82 11.67
C VAL A 413 -14.62 4.63 11.56
N PHE A 414 -14.13 3.41 11.79
CA PHE A 414 -12.70 3.10 11.96
C PHE A 414 -12.19 2.03 10.98
N GLY A 415 -13.07 1.44 10.18
CA GLY A 415 -12.77 0.23 9.43
C GLY A 415 -12.63 -0.99 10.35
N THR A 416 -12.22 -2.12 9.77
CA THR A 416 -11.91 -3.34 10.52
C THR A 416 -10.50 -3.20 11.10
N LEU A 417 -10.33 -3.38 12.41
CA LEU A 417 -9.04 -3.25 13.10
C LEU A 417 -8.58 -4.61 13.61
N VAL A 418 -7.26 -4.78 13.76
CA VAL A 418 -6.69 -6.00 14.36
C VAL A 418 -6.85 -5.91 15.87
N ALA A 419 -7.65 -6.82 16.43
CA ALA A 419 -7.93 -6.94 17.86
C ALA A 419 -6.77 -7.60 18.60
N ASP A 420 -6.28 -8.68 18.02
CA ASP A 420 -5.26 -9.56 18.59
C ASP A 420 -4.55 -10.28 17.44
N GLY A 421 -3.37 -10.82 17.69
CA GLY A 421 -2.58 -11.52 16.70
C GLY A 421 -1.22 -11.92 17.27
N PRO A 422 -0.27 -12.34 16.43
CA PRO A 422 1.06 -12.71 16.90
C PRO A 422 1.72 -11.58 17.70
N ARG A 423 2.19 -11.90 18.91
CA ARG A 423 2.87 -10.98 19.84
C ARG A 423 4.37 -11.21 19.86
N ARG A 424 4.79 -12.45 19.65
CA ARG A 424 6.19 -12.83 19.57
C ARG A 424 6.48 -13.41 18.20
N VAL A 425 7.33 -12.72 17.44
CA VAL A 425 7.94 -13.24 16.22
C VAL A 425 9.44 -13.35 16.44
N VAL A 426 9.98 -14.55 16.31
CA VAL A 426 11.42 -14.83 16.42
C VAL A 426 11.95 -15.07 15.03
N ILE A 427 13.10 -14.50 14.70
CA ILE A 427 13.72 -14.55 13.38
C ILE A 427 15.19 -14.92 13.56
N ALA A 428 15.66 -15.88 12.78
CA ALA A 428 17.06 -16.20 12.60
C ALA A 428 17.36 -16.20 11.10
N ARG A 429 18.49 -15.60 10.71
CA ARG A 429 18.98 -15.60 9.34
C ARG A 429 20.38 -16.20 9.35
N ASP A 430 20.62 -17.08 8.40
CA ASP A 430 21.92 -17.69 8.17
C ASP A 430 22.24 -17.64 6.68
N ALA A 431 23.51 -17.50 6.34
CA ALA A 431 23.96 -17.42 4.96
C ALA A 431 25.38 -17.97 4.85
N ASP A 432 25.58 -18.87 3.88
CA ASP A 432 26.88 -19.40 3.48
C ASP A 432 27.08 -19.27 1.96
N ASP A 433 28.17 -19.83 1.44
CA ASP A 433 28.49 -19.78 0.01
C ASP A 433 27.51 -20.63 -0.86
N HIS A 434 26.69 -21.48 -0.24
CA HIS A 434 25.82 -22.44 -0.91
C HIS A 434 24.35 -22.03 -0.86
N ALA A 435 23.91 -21.34 0.18
CA ALA A 435 22.52 -20.94 0.36
C ALA A 435 22.35 -19.77 1.34
N GLU A 436 21.19 -19.12 1.23
CA GLU A 436 20.71 -18.16 2.21
C GLU A 436 19.39 -18.63 2.83
N GLN A 437 19.34 -18.64 4.16
CA GLN A 437 18.24 -19.17 4.95
C GLN A 437 17.63 -18.11 5.86
N VAL A 438 16.30 -18.10 5.92
CA VAL A 438 15.52 -17.38 6.93
C VAL A 438 14.62 -18.37 7.66
N ARG A 439 14.76 -18.43 8.98
CA ARG A 439 13.87 -19.14 9.89
C ARG A 439 13.10 -18.13 10.72
N ALA A 440 11.77 -18.24 10.76
CA ALA A 440 10.97 -17.38 11.62
C ALA A 440 9.76 -18.12 12.22
N SER A 441 9.37 -17.76 13.43
CA SER A 441 8.25 -18.38 14.15
C SER A 441 7.34 -17.37 14.80
N HIS A 442 6.04 -17.66 14.90
CA HIS A 442 5.04 -16.80 15.53
C HIS A 442 4.10 -17.54 16.47
N ASP A 443 3.53 -16.83 17.45
CA ASP A 443 2.62 -17.35 18.48
C ASP A 443 1.11 -17.11 18.21
N GLY A 444 0.72 -16.67 17.00
CA GLY A 444 -0.69 -16.34 16.68
C GLY A 444 -1.75 -17.45 16.84
N TYR A 445 -1.30 -18.70 17.00
CA TYR A 445 -2.14 -19.88 17.26
C TYR A 445 -1.98 -20.45 18.68
N ALA A 446 -1.08 -19.89 19.50
CA ALA A 446 -0.71 -20.43 20.80
C ALA A 446 -1.89 -20.47 21.77
N ASP A 447 -2.63 -19.36 21.91
CA ASP A 447 -3.73 -19.27 22.87
C ASP A 447 -4.96 -20.11 22.46
N ARG A 448 -5.19 -20.29 21.15
CA ARG A 448 -6.39 -20.96 20.62
C ARG A 448 -6.19 -22.46 20.38
N PHE A 449 -5.00 -22.85 19.93
CA PHE A 449 -4.70 -24.20 19.49
C PHE A 449 -3.48 -24.82 20.16
N GLY A 450 -2.75 -24.06 21.00
CA GLY A 450 -1.54 -24.54 21.66
C GLY A 450 -0.37 -24.72 20.71
N VAL A 451 -0.37 -24.04 19.55
CA VAL A 451 0.64 -24.19 18.48
C VAL A 451 1.43 -22.89 18.28
N ILE A 452 2.76 -23.03 18.19
CA ILE A 452 3.66 -22.04 17.58
C ILE A 452 3.96 -22.53 16.15
N HIS A 453 3.74 -21.65 15.17
CA HIS A 453 4.07 -21.93 13.78
C HIS A 453 5.46 -21.40 13.49
N GLN A 454 6.36 -22.25 13.02
CA GLN A 454 7.69 -21.89 12.52
C GLN A 454 7.78 -22.22 11.04
N ARG A 455 8.36 -21.31 10.27
CA ARG A 455 8.70 -21.50 8.86
C ARG A 455 10.17 -21.25 8.63
N THR A 456 10.83 -22.17 7.94
CA THR A 456 12.17 -22.00 7.39
C THR A 456 12.08 -21.93 5.88
N VAL A 457 12.81 -21.00 5.26
CA VAL A 457 12.93 -20.87 3.81
C VAL A 457 14.41 -20.72 3.46
N THR A 458 14.91 -21.57 2.56
CA THR A 458 16.31 -21.63 2.14
C THR A 458 16.39 -21.53 0.62
N LEU A 459 17.09 -20.52 0.10
CA LEU A 459 17.34 -20.34 -1.33
C LEU A 459 18.78 -20.73 -1.65
N SER A 460 18.97 -21.63 -2.61
CA SER A 460 20.30 -21.99 -3.12
C SER A 460 21.00 -20.79 -3.77
N ALA A 461 22.34 -20.74 -3.68
CA ALA A 461 23.16 -19.64 -4.22
C ALA A 461 23.06 -19.48 -5.75
N ASP A 462 22.69 -20.55 -6.48
CA ASP A 462 22.39 -20.50 -7.91
C ASP A 462 20.98 -19.94 -8.22
N GLY A 463 20.14 -19.76 -7.20
CA GLY A 463 18.76 -19.28 -7.30
C GLY A 463 17.80 -20.28 -7.93
N ARG A 464 18.20 -21.55 -8.12
CA ARG A 464 17.40 -22.55 -8.85
C ARG A 464 16.52 -23.40 -7.94
N ARG A 465 16.75 -23.37 -6.63
CA ARG A 465 16.03 -24.20 -5.66
C ARG A 465 15.69 -23.41 -4.41
N LEU A 466 14.39 -23.37 -4.10
CA LEU A 466 13.84 -22.87 -2.86
C LEU A 466 13.31 -24.05 -2.05
N GLU A 467 13.94 -24.34 -0.93
CA GLU A 467 13.43 -25.29 0.06
C GLU A 467 12.66 -24.54 1.13
N GLY A 468 11.62 -25.17 1.65
CA GLY A 468 10.91 -24.65 2.80
C GLY A 468 10.38 -25.74 3.71
N GLU A 469 10.19 -25.35 4.95
CA GLU A 469 9.80 -26.24 6.03
C GLU A 469 8.85 -25.50 6.96
N ASP A 470 7.68 -26.08 7.19
CA ASP A 470 6.72 -25.61 8.19
C ASP A 470 6.70 -26.58 9.38
N ILE A 471 7.00 -26.08 10.58
CA ILE A 471 7.01 -26.84 11.84
C ILE A 471 5.95 -26.30 12.80
N PHE A 472 5.22 -27.22 13.44
CA PHE A 472 4.19 -26.94 14.44
C PHE A 472 4.65 -27.33 15.84
N LEU A 473 5.17 -26.35 16.58
CA LEU A 473 5.73 -26.57 17.92
C LEU A 473 4.65 -26.40 19.01
N PRO A 474 4.72 -27.15 20.12
CA PRO A 474 3.85 -26.91 21.27
C PRO A 474 4.14 -25.54 21.90
N ALA A 475 3.09 -24.76 22.12
CA ALA A 475 3.20 -23.45 22.76
C ALA A 475 3.57 -23.57 24.25
N ARG A 476 3.27 -24.70 24.89
CA ARG A 476 3.57 -25.01 26.28
C ARG A 476 3.82 -26.51 26.43
N GLY A 477 4.77 -26.88 27.30
CA GLY A 477 5.14 -28.27 27.53
C GLY A 477 5.82 -28.91 26.31
N GLU A 478 5.81 -30.24 26.26
CA GLU A 478 6.57 -31.02 25.27
C GLU A 478 5.73 -31.52 24.10
N ALA A 479 4.39 -31.48 24.20
CA ALA A 479 3.49 -32.04 23.19
C ALA A 479 2.27 -31.15 22.92
N LEU A 480 1.69 -31.28 21.71
CA LEU A 480 0.48 -30.57 21.33
C LEU A 480 -0.73 -31.03 22.16
N PRO A 481 -1.61 -30.13 22.64
CA PRO A 481 -2.73 -30.50 23.50
C PRO A 481 -3.69 -31.50 22.83
N PRO A 482 -3.97 -32.68 23.42
CA PRO A 482 -4.74 -33.73 22.75
C PRO A 482 -6.23 -33.40 22.56
N LYS A 483 -6.76 -32.42 23.31
CA LYS A 483 -8.17 -32.02 23.27
C LYS A 483 -8.45 -30.83 22.35
N LEU A 484 -7.40 -30.18 21.82
CA LEU A 484 -7.57 -29.06 20.92
C LEU A 484 -7.59 -29.54 19.46
N PRO A 485 -8.34 -28.85 18.58
CA PRO A 485 -8.32 -29.16 17.15
C PRO A 485 -6.98 -28.72 16.55
N ASP A 486 -6.42 -29.54 15.65
CA ASP A 486 -5.06 -29.40 15.13
C ASP A 486 -4.97 -29.53 13.61
N GLU A 487 -6.08 -29.33 12.89
CA GLU A 487 -6.08 -29.36 11.44
C GLU A 487 -5.36 -28.12 10.91
N PHE A 488 -4.44 -28.31 9.97
CA PHE A 488 -3.72 -27.23 9.32
C PHE A 488 -3.90 -27.28 7.81
N ALA A 489 -3.68 -26.14 7.17
CA ALA A 489 -3.55 -26.03 5.73
C ALA A 489 -2.41 -25.08 5.37
N VAL A 490 -1.34 -25.62 4.77
CA VAL A 490 -0.22 -24.86 4.19
C VAL A 490 -0.61 -24.43 2.78
N ARG A 491 -0.57 -23.13 2.48
CA ARG A 491 -1.01 -22.60 1.17
C ARG A 491 0.11 -21.91 0.41
N PHE A 492 0.04 -22.03 -0.91
CA PHE A 492 0.86 -21.29 -1.86
C PHE A 492 -0.03 -20.79 -3.00
N HIS A 493 -0.39 -19.51 -2.99
CA HIS A 493 -1.18 -18.93 -4.08
C HIS A 493 -0.28 -18.69 -5.29
N LEU A 494 -0.70 -19.19 -6.46
CA LEU A 494 0.06 -19.00 -7.69
C LEU A 494 -0.34 -17.70 -8.38
N HIS A 495 0.61 -17.05 -9.05
CA HIS A 495 0.28 -15.90 -9.89
C HIS A 495 -0.62 -16.34 -11.07
N PRO A 496 -1.62 -15.55 -11.49
CA PRO A 496 -2.57 -15.95 -12.57
C PRO A 496 -1.94 -16.33 -13.91
N ALA A 497 -0.68 -15.94 -14.15
CA ALA A 497 0.06 -16.27 -15.37
C ALA A 497 0.72 -17.66 -15.33
N ILE A 498 0.75 -18.32 -14.17
CA ILE A 498 1.37 -19.64 -13.98
C ILE A 498 0.36 -20.73 -14.32
N ARG A 499 0.78 -21.68 -15.17
CA ARG A 499 0.02 -22.89 -15.44
C ARG A 499 0.53 -24.01 -14.55
N ALA A 500 -0.36 -24.68 -13.83
CA ALA A 500 0.00 -25.80 -12.97
C ALA A 500 -0.58 -27.11 -13.48
N THR A 501 0.25 -28.15 -13.52
CA THR A 501 -0.14 -29.50 -13.93
C THR A 501 0.31 -30.49 -12.87
N ARG A 502 -0.62 -31.29 -12.34
CA ARG A 502 -0.34 -32.29 -11.31
C ARG A 502 0.54 -33.42 -11.86
N VAL A 503 1.52 -33.86 -11.07
CA VAL A 503 2.33 -35.05 -11.36
C VAL A 503 1.56 -36.31 -10.90
N GLN A 504 1.78 -37.45 -11.56
CA GLN A 504 0.99 -38.67 -11.34
C GLN A 504 1.05 -39.22 -9.90
N ASP A 505 2.15 -38.96 -9.19
CA ASP A 505 2.35 -39.37 -7.79
C ASP A 505 1.46 -38.62 -6.79
N GLY A 506 0.87 -37.47 -7.16
CA GLY A 506 0.05 -36.65 -6.28
C GLY A 506 0.82 -35.82 -5.24
N HIS A 507 2.14 -35.92 -5.21
CA HIS A 507 3.04 -35.19 -4.32
C HIS A 507 3.75 -34.02 -5.03
N GLY A 508 3.74 -34.01 -6.37
CA GLY A 508 4.34 -32.97 -7.19
C GLY A 508 3.34 -32.18 -8.05
N VAL A 509 3.72 -30.94 -8.38
CA VAL A 509 3.03 -30.08 -9.35
C VAL A 509 4.06 -29.40 -10.24
N MET A 510 3.91 -29.53 -11.56
CA MET A 510 4.71 -28.81 -12.54
C MET A 510 4.13 -27.43 -12.80
N LEU A 511 4.96 -26.40 -12.77
CA LEU A 511 4.61 -24.99 -12.91
C LEU A 511 5.29 -24.41 -14.16
N THR A 512 4.50 -24.18 -15.21
CA THR A 512 5.00 -23.55 -16.44
C THR A 512 4.79 -22.05 -16.38
N LEU A 513 5.89 -21.30 -16.48
CA LEU A 513 5.90 -19.83 -16.51
C LEU A 513 5.65 -19.33 -17.95
N PRO A 514 5.20 -18.07 -18.12
CA PRO A 514 5.06 -17.44 -19.44
C PRO A 514 6.34 -17.41 -20.29
N THR A 515 7.51 -17.42 -19.63
CA THR A 515 8.83 -17.48 -20.28
C THR A 515 9.20 -18.86 -20.81
N LYS A 516 8.33 -19.87 -20.63
CA LYS A 516 8.61 -21.30 -20.86
C LYS A 516 9.60 -21.92 -19.88
N GLU A 517 10.01 -21.20 -18.83
CA GLU A 517 10.63 -21.82 -17.66
C GLU A 517 9.67 -22.79 -17.01
N VAL A 518 10.22 -23.89 -16.53
CA VAL A 518 9.46 -24.92 -15.82
C VAL A 518 10.05 -25.08 -14.43
N TRP A 519 9.21 -24.83 -13.43
CA TRP A 519 9.48 -25.11 -12.03
C TRP A 519 8.70 -26.34 -11.60
N SER A 520 9.25 -27.14 -10.71
CA SER A 520 8.53 -28.20 -10.01
C SER A 520 8.29 -27.76 -8.57
N PHE A 521 7.08 -27.96 -8.08
CA PHE A 521 6.77 -27.97 -6.67
C PHE A 521 6.66 -29.42 -6.20
N GLN A 522 7.29 -29.77 -5.09
CA GLN A 522 7.21 -31.11 -4.50
C GLN A 522 7.05 -31.00 -2.99
N SER A 523 6.22 -31.88 -2.44
CA SER A 523 6.14 -32.18 -1.01
C SER A 523 6.77 -33.56 -0.76
N HIS A 524 7.48 -33.73 0.35
CA HIS A 524 8.21 -34.97 0.61
C HIS A 524 7.27 -36.17 0.88
N GLU A 525 6.39 -36.05 1.88
CA GLU A 525 5.47 -37.13 2.29
C GLU A 525 4.00 -36.77 2.08
N ASP A 526 3.68 -35.47 2.05
CA ASP A 526 2.30 -35.03 2.06
C ASP A 526 1.74 -34.87 0.65
N ARG A 527 0.46 -35.20 0.49
CA ARG A 527 -0.28 -34.98 -0.75
C ARG A 527 -0.49 -33.48 -0.98
N VAL A 528 -0.32 -33.05 -2.23
CA VAL A 528 -0.53 -31.66 -2.64
C VAL A 528 -1.85 -31.55 -3.38
N ASP A 529 -2.74 -30.67 -2.95
CA ASP A 529 -3.98 -30.35 -3.66
C ASP A 529 -3.88 -29.04 -4.43
N ILE A 530 -4.55 -28.99 -5.58
CA ILE A 530 -4.69 -27.76 -6.39
C ILE A 530 -6.11 -27.26 -6.18
N GLU A 531 -6.24 -26.12 -5.50
CA GLU A 531 -7.53 -25.51 -5.15
C GLU A 531 -7.73 -24.18 -5.87
N GLU A 532 -8.98 -23.72 -5.95
CA GLU A 532 -9.30 -22.40 -6.47
C GLU A 532 -8.75 -21.29 -5.55
N SER A 533 -8.33 -20.18 -6.16
CA SER A 533 -7.77 -19.02 -5.48
C SER A 533 -8.16 -17.74 -6.22
N VAL A 534 -7.85 -16.59 -5.62
CA VAL A 534 -8.11 -15.27 -6.19
C VAL A 534 -6.86 -14.40 -6.12
N PHE A 535 -6.60 -13.65 -7.18
CA PHE A 535 -5.57 -12.63 -7.23
C PHE A 535 -6.22 -11.24 -7.28
N LEU A 536 -6.02 -10.46 -6.22
CA LEU A 536 -6.64 -9.14 -6.03
C LEU A 536 -5.66 -8.00 -6.35
N GLY A 537 -4.36 -8.29 -6.50
CA GLY A 537 -3.33 -7.34 -6.92
C GLY A 537 -3.37 -6.95 -8.41
N GLY A 538 -4.38 -7.37 -9.17
CA GLY A 538 -4.54 -7.04 -10.60
C GLY A 538 -5.12 -5.64 -10.83
N ARG A 539 -4.61 -4.91 -11.84
CA ARG A 539 -5.11 -3.56 -12.21
C ARG A 539 -6.56 -3.55 -12.69
N THR A 540 -7.01 -4.64 -13.31
CA THR A 540 -8.35 -4.80 -13.88
C THR A 540 -9.39 -5.30 -12.87
N GLY A 541 -8.98 -5.57 -11.63
CA GLY A 541 -9.81 -6.12 -10.57
C GLY A 541 -9.43 -7.55 -10.17
N PRO A 542 -10.28 -8.22 -9.38
CA PRO A 542 -10.07 -9.61 -8.97
C PRO A 542 -9.96 -10.56 -10.18
N LEU A 543 -8.91 -11.38 -10.19
CA LEU A 543 -8.68 -12.43 -11.18
C LEU A 543 -8.77 -13.81 -10.51
N ARG A 544 -9.35 -14.79 -11.21
CA ARG A 544 -9.31 -16.19 -10.76
C ARG A 544 -7.89 -16.73 -10.93
N THR A 545 -7.46 -17.55 -9.99
CA THR A 545 -6.22 -18.31 -10.07
C THR A 545 -6.36 -19.59 -9.24
N ILE A 546 -5.25 -20.26 -8.97
CA ILE A 546 -5.19 -21.50 -8.20
C ILE A 546 -4.15 -21.36 -7.09
N GLN A 547 -4.20 -22.28 -6.15
CA GLN A 547 -3.24 -22.40 -5.06
C GLN A 547 -2.88 -23.87 -4.85
N LEU A 548 -1.67 -24.09 -4.35
CA LEU A 548 -1.23 -25.39 -3.87
C LEU A 548 -1.53 -25.46 -2.37
N VAL A 549 -2.15 -26.54 -1.92
CA VAL A 549 -2.56 -26.72 -0.52
C VAL A 549 -2.13 -28.07 0.00
N ILE A 550 -1.48 -28.08 1.16
CA ILE A 550 -1.16 -29.31 1.90
C ILE A 550 -2.00 -29.28 3.19
N HIS A 551 -2.90 -30.25 3.32
CA HIS A 551 -3.74 -30.43 4.50
C HIS A 551 -3.17 -31.51 5.41
N GLY A 552 -3.32 -31.33 6.71
CA GLY A 552 -2.94 -32.36 7.65
C GLY A 552 -3.39 -32.06 9.07
N ARG A 553 -2.89 -32.88 10.01
CA ARG A 553 -3.10 -32.71 11.44
C ARG A 553 -1.75 -32.58 12.11
N ALA A 554 -1.53 -31.49 12.84
CA ALA A 554 -0.21 -31.14 13.37
C ALA A 554 0.35 -32.20 14.34
N ARG A 555 -0.51 -32.98 15.02
CA ARG A 555 -0.06 -34.11 15.85
C ARG A 555 0.44 -35.31 15.07
N LYS A 556 -0.01 -35.48 13.82
CA LYS A 556 0.41 -36.59 12.94
C LYS A 556 1.57 -36.18 12.04
N ALA A 557 1.50 -34.97 11.51
CA ALA A 557 2.51 -34.36 10.66
C ALA A 557 2.94 -33.01 11.27
N PRO A 558 3.85 -33.02 12.27
CA PRO A 558 4.30 -31.80 12.94
C PRO A 558 5.30 -30.99 12.09
N ARG A 559 5.77 -31.55 10.97
CA ARG A 559 6.76 -30.98 10.06
C ARG A 559 6.32 -31.27 8.63
N ILE A 560 6.31 -30.24 7.79
CA ILE A 560 5.96 -30.32 6.37
C ILE A 560 7.11 -29.72 5.56
N GLU A 561 7.69 -30.52 4.68
CA GLU A 561 8.81 -30.12 3.82
C GLU A 561 8.33 -29.97 2.37
N TRP A 562 8.71 -28.85 1.76
CA TRP A 562 8.33 -28.53 0.40
C TRP A 562 9.50 -27.90 -0.37
N THR A 563 9.53 -28.10 -1.68
CA THR A 563 10.59 -27.57 -2.56
C THR A 563 10.00 -26.99 -3.83
N PHE A 564 10.45 -25.80 -4.22
CA PHE A 564 10.34 -25.29 -5.59
C PHE A 564 11.70 -25.41 -6.27
N ALA A 565 11.79 -26.16 -7.37
CA ALA A 565 13.04 -26.34 -8.12
C ALA A 565 12.85 -26.07 -9.61
N LEU A 566 13.74 -25.28 -10.20
CA LEU A 566 13.80 -25.01 -11.63
C LEU A 566 14.31 -26.26 -12.36
N THR A 567 13.43 -26.90 -13.15
CA THR A 567 13.72 -28.17 -13.83
C THR A 567 14.08 -27.99 -15.30
N ALA A 568 13.59 -26.94 -15.97
CA ALA A 568 13.95 -26.62 -17.35
C ALA A 568 13.94 -25.11 -17.61
N GLU A 569 14.86 -24.66 -18.46
CA GLU A 569 14.95 -23.28 -18.94
C GLU A 569 14.71 -23.21 -20.45
N PRO A 570 14.16 -22.10 -20.97
CA PRO A 570 14.14 -21.86 -22.40
C PRO A 570 15.57 -21.83 -22.95
N ALA A 571 15.79 -22.42 -24.12
CA ALA A 571 17.07 -22.33 -24.82
C ALA A 571 17.47 -20.84 -24.97
N PRO A 572 18.75 -20.48 -24.76
CA PRO A 572 19.19 -19.10 -24.95
C PRO A 572 18.84 -18.68 -26.38
N ALA A 573 18.22 -17.51 -26.53
CA ALA A 573 17.95 -16.94 -27.85
C ALA A 573 19.30 -16.79 -28.55
N THR A 574 19.58 -17.65 -29.53
CA THR A 574 20.72 -17.49 -30.41
C THR A 574 20.61 -16.11 -31.02
N ALA A 575 21.57 -15.24 -30.71
CA ALA A 575 21.71 -13.98 -31.40
C ALA A 575 21.81 -14.32 -32.89
N SER A 576 20.74 -14.06 -33.64
CA SER A 576 20.76 -14.20 -35.10
C SER A 576 21.88 -13.30 -35.58
N ALA A 577 23.01 -13.89 -35.96
CA ALA A 577 24.08 -13.21 -36.64
C ALA A 577 23.44 -12.50 -37.83
N ARG A 578 23.46 -11.15 -37.82
CA ARG A 578 23.12 -10.37 -39.01
C ARG A 578 24.04 -10.89 -40.13
N PRO A 579 23.52 -11.26 -41.31
CA PRO A 579 24.38 -11.53 -42.45
C PRO A 579 25.21 -10.28 -42.70
N GLY A 580 26.52 -10.43 -42.76
CA GLY A 580 27.44 -9.34 -43.09
C GLY A 580 27.01 -8.68 -44.39
N ARG A 581 26.94 -7.35 -44.40
CA ARG A 581 26.90 -6.57 -45.64
C ARG A 581 28.18 -6.88 -46.41
N GLU A 582 28.07 -7.61 -47.50
CA GLU A 582 29.09 -7.61 -48.54
C GLU A 582 29.26 -6.17 -49.04
N GLN A 583 30.46 -5.64 -48.86
CA GLN A 583 30.89 -4.41 -49.49
C GLN A 583 31.10 -4.71 -50.98
N THR A 584 30.14 -4.33 -51.81
CA THR A 584 30.35 -4.27 -53.26
C THR A 584 31.22 -3.06 -53.57
N THR A 585 32.51 -3.30 -53.79
CA THR A 585 33.42 -2.34 -54.41
C THR A 585 33.07 -2.19 -55.88
N LEU A 586 32.67 -0.98 -56.29
CA LEU A 586 32.58 -0.58 -57.71
C LEU A 586 33.99 -0.28 -58.25
N PRO A 587 34.38 -0.79 -59.43
CA PRO A 587 35.55 -0.28 -60.14
C PRO A 587 35.21 1.01 -60.90
N ARG A 588 36.26 1.78 -61.18
CA ARG A 588 36.25 3.13 -61.79
C ARG A 588 35.48 3.27 -63.09
#